data_AF-A0A847E254-F1
#
_entry.id   AF-A0A847E254-F1
#
_cell.length_a   1.000
_cell.length_b   1.000
_cell.length_c   1.000
_cell.angle_alpha   90.00
_cell.angle_beta   90.00
_cell.angle_gamma   90.00
#
_symmetry.space_group_name_H-M   'P 1'
#
loop_
_entity.id
_entity.type
_entity.pdbx_description
1 polymer ?
#
loop_
_entity_poly.entity_id
_entity_poly.type
_entity_poly.pdbx_seq_one_letter_code
_entity_poly.pdbx_strand_id
1 'polypeptide(L)'
;MKIFKNIKWLVLFFILAFIAFGLWLCKDLFINSDGPIYGNRTDFIKDIEFTETQKTELNEFLKSQAGVVNAKTVEHGIIINVIIYVESDVTIAEAKKIAESSLEKFPEDILKNYDLGFLIDTESDEETKVFPINGSKNQKSLEIIW
;
A
#
# COMPACT_ATOMS: atom_id res chain seq x y z
N MET A 1 31.10 -9.07 61.22
CA MET A 1 31.11 -9.53 59.81
C MET A 1 29.91 -10.46 59.47
N LYS A 2 28.66 -10.05 59.77
CA LYS A 2 27.43 -10.78 59.37
C LYS A 2 26.59 -10.05 58.32
N ILE A 3 26.80 -8.73 58.18
CA ILE A 3 26.06 -7.84 57.27
C ILE A 3 26.36 -8.18 55.79
N PHE A 4 27.61 -8.53 55.48
CA PHE A 4 28.03 -8.90 54.12
C PHE A 4 27.43 -10.23 53.60
N LYS A 5 26.95 -11.12 54.48
CA LYS A 5 26.35 -12.40 54.06
C LYS A 5 24.93 -12.20 53.50
N ASN A 6 24.21 -11.19 54.00
CA ASN A 6 22.84 -10.87 53.59
C ASN A 6 22.78 -9.85 52.44
N ILE A 7 23.86 -9.08 52.23
CA ILE A 7 23.99 -8.12 51.12
C ILE A 7 23.86 -8.80 49.75
N LYS A 8 24.39 -10.02 49.56
CA LYS A 8 24.28 -10.75 48.29
C LYS A 8 22.82 -11.08 47.93
N TRP A 9 22.03 -11.44 48.93
CA TRP A 9 20.59 -11.70 48.78
C TRP A 9 19.81 -10.42 48.52
N LEU A 10 20.21 -9.32 49.15
CA LEU A 10 19.60 -8.00 48.93
C LEU A 10 19.88 -7.48 47.52
N VAL A 11 21.11 -7.62 47.02
CA VAL A 11 21.48 -7.28 45.64
C VAL A 11 20.72 -8.15 44.64
N LEU A 12 20.62 -9.46 44.88
CA LEU A 12 19.86 -10.38 44.04
C LEU A 12 18.37 -9.99 43.99
N PHE A 13 17.79 -9.60 45.12
CA PHE A 13 16.42 -9.11 45.20
C PHE A 13 16.20 -7.85 44.35
N PHE A 14 17.10 -6.87 44.42
CA PHE A 14 17.00 -5.65 43.60
C PHE A 14 17.14 -5.93 42.10
N ILE A 15 18.03 -6.86 41.71
CA ILE A 15 18.17 -7.27 40.30
C ILE A 15 16.88 -7.93 39.81
N LEU A 16 16.31 -8.85 40.59
CA LEU A 16 15.04 -9.51 40.26
C LEU A 16 13.89 -8.51 40.16
N ALA A 17 13.82 -7.55 41.08
CA ALA A 17 12.83 -6.49 41.04
C ALA A 17 12.98 -5.59 39.79
N PHE A 18 14.21 -5.27 39.40
CA PHE A 18 14.50 -4.50 38.19
C PHE A 18 14.10 -5.25 36.92
N ILE A 19 14.38 -6.55 36.84
CA ILE A 19 13.96 -7.41 35.72
C ILE A 19 12.43 -7.51 35.66
N ALA A 20 11.76 -7.73 36.79
CA ALA A 20 10.31 -7.80 36.84
C ALA A 20 9.64 -6.49 36.41
N PHE A 21 10.19 -5.35 36.84
CA PHE A 21 9.74 -4.03 36.42
C PHE A 21 9.98 -3.78 34.92
N GLY A 22 11.15 -4.20 34.41
CA GLY A 22 11.46 -4.15 32.98
C GLY A 22 10.50 -4.98 32.14
N LEU A 23 10.18 -6.20 32.56
CA LEU A 23 9.19 -7.06 31.87
C LEU A 23 7.78 -6.46 31.90
N TRP A 24 7.39 -5.82 33.00
CA TRP A 24 6.10 -5.12 33.11
C TRP A 24 6.01 -3.95 32.13
N LEU A 25 7.05 -3.10 32.05
CA LEU A 25 7.11 -2.03 31.06
C LEU A 25 7.15 -2.54 29.62
N CYS A 26 7.88 -3.64 29.37
CA CYS A 26 7.94 -4.22 28.03
C CYS A 26 6.58 -4.71 27.52
N LYS A 27 5.68 -5.15 28.42
CA LYS A 27 4.32 -5.52 28.04
C LYS A 27 3.60 -4.31 27.43
N ASP A 28 3.58 -3.17 28.12
CA ASP A 28 2.82 -2.01 27.66
C ASP A 28 3.47 -1.30 26.46
N LEU A 29 4.81 -1.39 26.32
CA LEU A 29 5.55 -0.75 25.23
C LEU A 29 5.63 -1.60 23.96
N PHE A 30 5.70 -2.93 24.08
CA PHE A 30 5.93 -3.82 22.93
C PHE A 30 4.77 -4.77 22.65
N ILE A 31 3.82 -4.96 23.58
CA ILE A 31 2.65 -5.80 23.39
C ILE A 31 1.42 -4.90 23.27
N ASN A 32 1.18 -4.37 22.06
CA ASN A 32 -0.09 -3.76 21.73
C ASN A 32 -1.15 -4.87 21.60
N SER A 33 -1.85 -5.17 22.71
CA SER A 33 -3.00 -6.10 22.72
C SER A 33 -4.29 -5.46 22.24
N ASP A 34 -4.33 -4.13 22.22
CA ASP A 34 -5.46 -3.39 21.69
C ASP A 34 -5.38 -3.45 20.17
N GLY A 35 -6.38 -4.09 19.55
CA GLY A 35 -6.52 -4.12 18.11
C GLY A 35 -6.59 -2.69 17.53
N PRO A 36 -6.49 -2.53 16.20
CA PRO A 36 -6.52 -1.21 15.58
C PRO A 36 -7.75 -0.42 16.05
N ILE A 37 -7.51 0.79 16.59
CA ILE A 37 -8.54 1.70 17.15
C ILE A 37 -9.68 1.96 16.15
N TYR A 38 -9.37 1.88 14.85
CA TYR A 38 -10.30 2.14 13.75
C TYR A 38 -10.85 0.86 13.10
N GLY A 39 -10.67 -0.31 13.73
CA GLY A 39 -10.96 -1.61 13.13
C GLY A 39 -10.07 -1.93 11.93
N ASN A 40 -10.28 -3.10 11.33
CA ASN A 40 -9.63 -3.44 10.07
C ASN A 40 -10.42 -2.84 8.91
N ARG A 41 -9.88 -1.79 8.30
CA ARG A 41 -10.49 -1.08 7.15
C ARG A 41 -10.67 -1.97 5.91
N THR A 42 -10.02 -3.12 5.86
CA THR A 42 -10.05 -4.10 4.77
C THR A 42 -11.05 -5.23 4.99
N ASP A 43 -11.71 -5.32 6.14
CA ASP A 43 -12.60 -6.46 6.43
C ASP A 43 -13.80 -6.56 5.48
N PHE A 44 -14.26 -5.44 4.92
CA PHE A 44 -15.41 -5.37 4.00
C PHE A 44 -15.10 -5.85 2.58
N ILE A 45 -13.83 -5.94 2.20
CA ILE A 45 -13.39 -6.36 0.85
C ILE A 45 -12.76 -7.75 0.85
N LYS A 46 -12.74 -8.46 1.99
CA LYS A 46 -12.12 -9.80 2.10
C LYS A 46 -12.63 -10.80 1.06
N ASP A 47 -13.89 -10.67 0.66
CA ASP A 47 -14.53 -11.56 -0.31
C ASP A 47 -14.51 -11.01 -1.75
N ILE A 48 -13.97 -9.80 -1.96
CA ILE A 48 -13.90 -9.10 -3.24
C ILE A 48 -12.41 -8.91 -3.57
N GLU A 49 -11.77 -9.93 -4.14
CA GLU A 49 -10.34 -9.90 -4.44
C GLU A 49 -10.10 -9.54 -5.91
N PHE A 50 -9.17 -8.61 -6.16
CA PHE A 50 -8.67 -8.38 -7.51
C PHE A 50 -7.65 -9.46 -7.88
N THR A 51 -8.10 -10.51 -8.55
CA THR A 51 -7.29 -11.71 -8.80
C THR A 51 -6.05 -11.41 -9.65
N GLU A 52 -5.00 -12.21 -9.48
CA GLU A 52 -3.77 -12.09 -10.27
C GLU A 52 -4.01 -12.26 -11.78
N THR A 53 -4.98 -13.08 -12.18
CA THR A 53 -5.40 -13.22 -13.58
C THR A 53 -5.95 -11.90 -14.12
N GLN A 54 -6.86 -11.24 -13.39
CA GLN A 54 -7.44 -9.96 -13.82
C GLN A 54 -6.37 -8.84 -13.85
N LYS A 55 -5.45 -8.82 -12.87
CA LYS A 55 -4.30 -7.89 -12.88
C LYS A 55 -3.41 -8.12 -14.11
N THR A 56 -3.17 -9.38 -14.47
CA THR A 56 -2.37 -9.74 -15.64
C THR A 56 -3.06 -9.30 -16.93
N GLU A 57 -4.35 -9.60 -17.09
CA GLU A 57 -5.15 -9.18 -18.24
C GLU A 57 -5.19 -7.65 -18.39
N LEU A 58 -5.33 -6.91 -17.29
CA LEU A 58 -5.25 -5.45 -17.28
C LEU A 58 -3.86 -4.95 -17.75
N ASN A 59 -2.78 -5.53 -17.21
CA ASN A 59 -1.42 -5.14 -17.59
C ASN A 59 -1.13 -5.46 -19.06
N GLU A 60 -1.58 -6.61 -19.57
CA GLU A 60 -1.46 -6.97 -20.98
C GLU A 60 -2.27 -6.05 -21.88
N PHE A 61 -3.50 -5.71 -21.48
CA PHE A 61 -4.31 -4.71 -22.18
C PHE A 61 -3.60 -3.36 -22.26
N LEU A 62 -3.04 -2.87 -21.15
CA LEU A 62 -2.31 -1.60 -21.11
C LEU A 62 -1.07 -1.65 -22.00
N LYS A 63 -0.28 -2.72 -21.95
CA LYS A 63 0.89 -2.92 -22.82
C LYS A 63 0.55 -3.04 -24.31
N SER A 64 -0.70 -3.41 -24.63
CA SER A 64 -1.17 -3.44 -26.01
C SER A 64 -1.55 -2.07 -26.56
N GLN A 65 -1.65 -1.03 -25.70
CA GLN A 65 -1.92 0.33 -26.13
C GLN A 65 -0.67 0.96 -26.75
N ALA A 66 -0.86 1.75 -27.81
CA ALA A 66 0.23 2.46 -28.47
C ALA A 66 0.92 3.43 -27.49
N GLY A 67 2.25 3.46 -27.50
CA GLY A 67 3.05 4.33 -26.64
C GLY A 67 3.19 3.85 -25.20
N VAL A 68 2.70 2.65 -24.84
CA VAL A 68 2.95 2.04 -23.52
C VAL A 68 4.12 1.07 -23.61
N VAL A 69 5.17 1.35 -22.86
CA VAL A 69 6.34 0.48 -22.74
C VAL A 69 6.09 -0.64 -21.75
N ASN A 70 5.46 -0.30 -20.62
CA ASN A 70 5.23 -1.26 -19.54
C ASN A 70 4.02 -0.85 -18.69
N ALA A 71 3.46 -1.83 -17.98
CA ALA A 71 2.35 -1.61 -17.06
C ALA A 71 2.45 -2.60 -15.90
N LYS A 72 2.15 -2.11 -14.70
CA LYS A 72 2.18 -2.90 -13.46
C LYS A 72 1.02 -2.48 -12.58
N THR A 73 0.33 -3.48 -12.05
CA THR A 73 -0.75 -3.26 -11.09
C THR A 73 -0.34 -3.78 -9.72
N VAL A 74 -0.53 -2.98 -8.68
CA VAL A 74 -0.18 -3.31 -7.29
C VAL A 74 -1.35 -2.98 -6.39
N GLU A 75 -1.83 -3.98 -5.67
CA GLU A 75 -2.88 -3.83 -4.67
C GLU A 75 -2.28 -3.62 -3.27
N HIS A 76 -2.82 -2.65 -2.54
CA HIS A 76 -2.47 -2.41 -1.14
C HIS A 76 -3.73 -2.04 -0.35
N GLY A 77 -4.27 -3.02 0.39
CA GLY A 77 -5.52 -2.84 1.11
C GLY A 77 -6.69 -2.56 0.16
N ILE A 78 -7.41 -1.45 0.38
CA ILE A 78 -8.55 -1.03 -0.46
C ILE A 78 -8.13 -0.20 -1.70
N ILE A 79 -6.83 -0.08 -1.97
CA ILE A 79 -6.30 0.76 -3.05
C ILE A 79 -5.63 -0.15 -4.08
N ILE A 80 -6.00 0.00 -5.35
CA ILE A 80 -5.30 -0.62 -6.48
C ILE A 80 -4.55 0.48 -7.23
N ASN A 81 -3.23 0.36 -7.30
CA ASN A 81 -2.38 1.27 -8.05
C ASN A 81 -2.03 0.65 -9.40
N VAL A 82 -2.35 1.35 -10.47
CA VAL A 82 -1.95 1.03 -11.84
C VAL A 82 -0.82 1.97 -12.20
N ILE A 83 0.36 1.40 -12.45
CA ILE A 83 1.56 2.11 -12.86
C ILE A 83 1.74 1.85 -14.35
N ILE A 84 1.77 2.91 -15.15
CA ILE A 84 1.88 2.86 -16.61
C ILE A 84 3.16 3.59 -17.00
N TYR A 85 4.05 2.90 -17.70
CA TYR A 85 5.23 3.50 -18.28
C TYR A 85 5.00 3.74 -19.76
N VAL A 86 5.11 5.00 -20.18
CA VAL A 86 4.88 5.44 -21.56
C VAL A 86 6.18 5.85 -22.26
N GLU A 87 6.15 5.83 -23.59
CA GLU A 87 7.20 6.38 -24.43
C GLU A 87 7.31 7.91 -24.26
N SER A 88 8.49 8.47 -24.51
CA SER A 88 8.80 9.88 -24.24
C SER A 88 8.03 10.88 -25.11
N ASP A 89 7.47 10.43 -26.23
CA ASP A 89 6.72 11.26 -27.19
C ASP A 89 5.20 11.25 -26.93
N VAL A 90 4.72 10.43 -25.98
CA VAL A 90 3.32 10.38 -25.57
C VAL A 90 2.92 11.67 -24.86
N THR A 91 1.84 12.29 -25.32
CA THR A 91 1.32 13.50 -24.70
C THR A 91 0.54 13.20 -23.41
N ILE A 92 0.40 14.19 -22.53
CA ILE A 92 -0.45 14.08 -21.32
C ILE A 92 -1.87 13.63 -21.68
N ALA A 93 -2.46 14.17 -22.76
CA ALA A 93 -3.83 13.84 -23.15
C ALA A 93 -3.98 12.36 -23.57
N GLU A 94 -2.99 11.83 -24.31
CA GLU A 94 -2.95 10.43 -24.72
C GLU A 94 -2.74 9.51 -23.51
N ALA A 95 -1.78 9.86 -22.63
CA ALA A 95 -1.53 9.15 -21.39
C ALA A 95 -2.80 9.05 -20.51
N LYS A 96 -3.52 10.17 -20.34
CA LYS A 96 -4.78 10.19 -19.59
C LYS A 96 -5.83 9.27 -20.20
N LYS A 97 -5.97 9.31 -21.53
CA LYS A 97 -6.92 8.45 -22.26
C LYS A 97 -6.59 6.96 -22.14
N ILE A 98 -5.31 6.59 -22.08
CA ILE A 98 -4.86 5.21 -21.85
C ILE A 98 -5.29 4.72 -20.46
N ALA A 99 -5.13 5.55 -19.42
CA ALA A 99 -5.62 5.20 -18.08
C ALA A 99 -7.15 5.13 -18.02
N GLU A 100 -7.86 6.06 -18.66
CA GLU A 100 -9.32 6.06 -18.71
C GLU A 100 -9.88 4.82 -19.40
N SER A 101 -9.27 4.36 -20.51
CA SER A 101 -9.70 3.14 -21.20
C SER A 101 -9.49 1.87 -20.38
N SER A 102 -8.52 1.89 -19.46
CA SER A 102 -8.25 0.76 -18.57
C SER A 102 -9.38 0.48 -17.58
N LEU A 103 -10.23 1.48 -17.29
CA LEU A 103 -11.40 1.33 -16.41
C LEU A 103 -12.36 0.25 -16.91
N GLU A 104 -12.45 0.04 -18.23
CA GLU A 104 -13.31 -0.98 -18.84
C GLU A 104 -12.86 -2.42 -18.53
N LYS A 105 -11.61 -2.60 -18.06
CA LYS A 105 -11.06 -3.91 -17.68
C LYS A 105 -11.25 -4.24 -16.21
N PHE A 106 -11.69 -3.28 -15.41
CA PHE A 106 -12.00 -3.54 -14.01
C PHE A 106 -13.39 -4.15 -13.86
N PRO A 107 -13.53 -5.23 -13.08
CA PRO A 107 -14.83 -5.72 -12.64
C PRO A 107 -15.64 -4.63 -11.90
N GLU A 108 -16.97 -4.69 -12.02
CA GLU A 108 -17.86 -3.67 -11.44
C GLU A 108 -17.81 -3.62 -9.89
N ASP A 109 -17.66 -4.78 -9.25
CA ASP A 109 -17.46 -4.91 -7.81
C ASP A 109 -16.13 -4.27 -7.37
N ILE A 110 -15.06 -4.44 -8.13
CA ILE A 110 -13.79 -3.75 -7.88
C ILE A 110 -13.98 -2.24 -8.00
N LEU A 111 -14.61 -1.75 -9.08
CA LEU A 111 -14.83 -0.31 -9.30
C LEU A 111 -15.65 0.38 -8.21
N LYS A 112 -16.53 -0.36 -7.53
CA LYS A 112 -17.40 0.15 -6.45
C LYS A 112 -16.79 0.05 -5.06
N ASN A 113 -15.83 -0.85 -4.85
CA ASN A 113 -15.30 -1.16 -3.52
C ASN A 113 -13.82 -0.84 -3.35
N TYR A 114 -13.11 -0.50 -4.43
CA TYR A 114 -11.71 -0.07 -4.38
C TYR A 114 -11.54 1.36 -4.84
N ASP A 115 -10.56 2.04 -4.25
CA ASP A 115 -10.01 3.27 -4.80
C ASP A 115 -8.91 2.90 -5.80
N LEU A 116 -8.91 3.57 -6.96
CA LEU A 116 -7.91 3.35 -8.01
C LEU A 116 -6.94 4.53 -8.04
N GLY A 117 -5.65 4.22 -7.96
CA GLY A 117 -4.55 5.15 -8.22
C GLY A 117 -3.94 4.87 -9.59
N PHE A 118 -3.65 5.91 -10.35
CA PHE A 118 -2.96 5.84 -11.63
C PHE A 118 -1.68 6.65 -11.53
N LEU A 119 -0.53 6.01 -11.70
CA LEU A 119 0.76 6.67 -11.84
C LEU A 119 1.22 6.45 -13.27
N ILE A 120 1.36 7.53 -14.03
CA ILE A 120 1.89 7.46 -15.40
C ILE A 120 3.24 8.14 -15.42
N ASP A 121 4.26 7.41 -15.85
CA ASP A 121 5.63 7.88 -15.91
C ASP A 121 6.31 7.44 -17.22
N THR A 122 7.52 7.93 -17.46
CA THR A 122 8.39 7.40 -18.52
C THR A 122 9.38 6.39 -17.94
N GLU A 123 9.86 5.42 -18.73
CA GLU A 123 10.93 4.51 -18.27
C GLU A 123 12.30 5.19 -18.13
N SER A 124 12.42 6.47 -18.53
CA SER A 124 13.65 7.24 -18.41
C SER A 124 13.86 7.74 -16.99
N ASP A 125 15.08 7.63 -16.47
CA ASP A 125 15.50 8.27 -15.21
C ASP A 125 15.64 9.80 -15.34
N GLU A 126 15.47 10.36 -16.55
CA GLU A 126 15.47 11.80 -16.77
C GLU A 126 14.12 12.39 -16.37
N GLU A 127 14.10 13.22 -15.33
CA GLU A 127 12.92 14.01 -14.95
C GLU A 127 12.47 14.88 -16.13
N THR A 128 11.41 14.46 -16.80
CA THR A 128 10.71 15.31 -17.75
C THR A 128 9.89 16.34 -16.97
N LYS A 129 9.64 17.53 -17.55
CA LYS A 129 8.73 18.51 -16.90
C LYS A 129 7.26 18.07 -16.90
N VAL A 130 6.96 16.95 -17.53
CA VAL A 130 5.61 16.56 -17.94
C VAL A 130 5.14 15.32 -17.18
N PHE A 131 6.04 14.36 -16.95
CA PHE A 131 5.81 13.13 -16.20
C PHE A 131 6.75 13.09 -14.97
N PRO A 132 6.35 12.45 -13.86
CA PRO A 132 5.13 11.65 -13.71
C PRO A 132 3.85 12.49 -13.53
N ILE A 133 2.72 11.94 -13.98
CA ILE A 133 1.38 12.43 -13.65
C ILE A 133 0.63 11.41 -12.80
N ASN A 134 -0.17 11.89 -11.87
CA ASN A 134 -0.98 11.06 -10.99
C ASN A 134 -2.46 11.30 -11.23
N GLY A 135 -3.23 10.23 -11.26
CA GLY A 135 -4.69 10.25 -11.32
C GLY A 135 -5.27 9.42 -10.19
N SER A 136 -6.45 9.79 -9.72
CA SER A 136 -7.18 9.03 -8.71
C SER A 136 -8.66 8.93 -9.05
N LYS A 137 -9.23 7.74 -8.87
CA LYS A 137 -10.67 7.50 -8.94
C LYS A 137 -11.08 6.83 -7.65
N ASN A 138 -11.90 7.51 -6.86
CA ASN A 138 -12.51 6.87 -5.69
C ASN A 138 -13.73 6.01 -6.07
N GLN A 139 -14.17 5.19 -5.13
CA GLN A 139 -15.37 4.33 -5.25
C GLN A 139 -16.65 5.06 -5.70
N LYS A 140 -16.77 6.36 -5.43
CA LYS A 140 -17.96 7.19 -5.71
C LYS A 140 -17.85 7.98 -7.02
N SER A 141 -16.66 8.04 -7.61
CA SER A 141 -16.39 8.76 -8.84
C SER A 141 -16.51 7.82 -10.04
N LEU A 142 -17.09 8.33 -11.11
CA LEU A 142 -17.09 7.66 -12.41
C LEU A 142 -15.80 7.95 -13.20
N GLU A 143 -15.17 9.09 -12.93
CA GLU A 143 -14.03 9.62 -13.70
C GLU A 143 -12.76 9.63 -12.85
N ILE A 144 -11.62 9.60 -13.53
CA ILE A 144 -10.30 9.80 -12.93
C ILE A 144 -10.07 11.30 -12.76
N ILE A 145 -9.71 11.71 -11.55
CA ILE A 145 -9.31 13.08 -11.22
C ILE A 145 -7.79 13.13 -11.29
N TRP A 146 -7.28 14.06 -12.11
CA TRP A 146 -5.86 14.26 -12.41
C TRP A 146 -5.26 15.45 -11.67
#